data_AF-A0A2J6N0H2-F1
#
_entry.id   AF-A0A2J6N0H2-F1
#
_cell.length_a   1.000
_cell.length_b   1.000
_cell.length_c   1.000
_cell.angle_alpha   90.00
_cell.angle_beta   90.00
_cell.angle_gamma   90.00
#
_symmetry.space_group_name_H-M   'P 1'
#
loop_
_entity.id
_entity.type
_entity.pdbx_description
1 polymer ?
#
loop_
_entity_poly.entity_id
_entity_poly.type
_entity_poly.pdbx_seq_one_letter_code
_entity_poly.pdbx_strand_id
1 'polypeptide(L)' 'MTIIPVRCFTCGKVVADVWEEFARRVKAGEDAGEVLDSLGIKRYCCRRMLLSHVEIIDEILRFYEEAEKRKEMRQYY' A
#
# COMPACT_ATOMS: atom_id res chain seq x y z
N MET A 1 1.59 -5.31 7.01
CA MET A 1 0.95 -4.05 7.44
C MET A 1 -0.07 -3.70 6.37
N THR A 2 -1.33 -3.99 6.68
CA THR A 2 -2.51 -3.94 5.79
C THR A 2 -2.85 -2.50 5.42
N ILE A 3 -2.93 -2.21 4.11
CA ILE A 3 -3.39 -0.95 3.51
C ILE A 3 -2.56 0.29 3.93
N ILE A 4 -2.39 1.26 3.04
CA ILE A 4 -1.63 2.46 3.38
C ILE A 4 -2.37 3.28 4.45
N PRO A 5 -1.69 3.86 5.45
CA PRO A 5 -2.39 4.65 6.46
C PRO A 5 -3.07 5.86 5.82
N VAL A 6 -4.35 6.06 6.15
CA VAL A 6 -5.17 7.18 5.64
C VAL A 6 -4.50 8.53 5.93
N ARG A 7 -3.88 8.66 7.10
CA ARG A 7 -3.14 9.85 7.56
C ARG A 7 -1.76 9.46 8.06
N CYS A 8 -0.80 10.37 7.94
CA CYS A 8 0.53 10.18 8.49
C CYS A 8 0.50 10.13 10.02
N PHE A 9 1.18 9.15 10.61
CA PHE A 9 1.25 8.97 12.06
C PHE A 9 1.88 10.13 12.84
N THR A 10 2.67 10.98 12.18
CA THR A 10 3.35 12.12 12.82
C THR A 10 2.65 13.44 12.50
N CYS A 11 2.41 13.73 11.22
CA CYS A 11 1.93 15.04 10.78
C CYS A 11 0.39 15.11 10.68
N GLY A 12 -0.31 13.98 10.69
CA GLY A 12 -1.77 13.92 10.50
C GLY A 12 -2.25 14.32 9.09
N LYS A 13 -1.36 14.70 8.17
CA LYS A 13 -1.71 14.98 6.77
C LYS A 13 -2.27 13.70 6.12
N VAL A 14 -3.28 13.86 5.27
CA VAL A 14 -3.80 12.77 4.42
C VAL A 14 -2.69 12.31 3.46
N VAL A 15 -2.53 11.00 3.32
CA VAL A 15 -1.47 10.39 2.49
C VAL A 15 -2.01 9.26 1.59
N ALA A 16 -3.18 8.70 1.91
CA ALA A 16 -3.75 7.61 1.13
C ALA A 16 -4.26 8.05 -0.26
N ASP A 17 -4.64 9.32 -0.41
CA ASP A 17 -5.11 9.91 -1.67
C ASP A 17 -4.02 9.93 -2.76
N VAL A 18 -2.76 10.06 -2.37
CA VAL A 18 -1.62 10.16 -3.30
C VAL A 18 -0.92 8.83 -3.57
N TRP A 19 -1.29 7.75 -2.87
CA TRP A 19 -0.59 6.47 -2.96
C TRP A 19 -0.64 5.85 -4.34
N GLU A 20 -1.82 5.76 -4.95
CA GLU A 20 -1.99 5.08 -6.24
C GLU A 20 -1.16 5.75 -7.35
N GLU A 21 -1.11 7.08 -7.35
CA GLU A 21 -0.32 7.86 -8.30
C GLU A 21 1.18 7.67 -8.07
N PHE A 22 1.61 7.69 -6.79
CA PHE A 22 3.00 7.41 -6.42
C PHE A 22 3.42 6.00 -6.87
N ALA A 23 2.62 4.98 -6.55
CA ALA A 23 2.89 3.59 -6.90
C ALA A 23 2.95 3.39 -8.42
N ARG A 24 2.05 4.03 -9.19
CA ARG A 24 2.04 3.94 -10.65
C ARG A 24 3.30 4.53 -11.27
N ARG A 25 3.72 5.72 -10.84
CA ARG A 25 4.92 6.40 -11.37
C ARG A 25 6.22 5.71 -10.97
N VAL A 26 6.33 5.27 -9.73
CA VAL A 26 7.50 4.49 -9.28
C VAL A 26 7.57 3.17 -10.03
N LYS A 27 6.44 2.50 -10.30
CA LYS A 27 6.39 1.29 -11.13
C LYS A 27 6.72 1.56 -12.60
N ALA A 28 6.47 2.77 -13.09
CA ALA A 28 6.88 3.21 -14.43
C ALA A 28 8.39 3.52 -14.53
N GLY A 29 9.11 3.53 -13.40
CA GLY A 29 10.55 3.76 -13.35
C GLY A 29 10.97 5.20 -13.06
N GLU A 30 10.04 6.08 -12.65
CA GLU A 30 10.37 7.42 -12.18
C GLU A 30 11.05 7.39 -10.80
N ASP A 31 11.92 8.37 -10.52
CA ASP A 31 12.56 8.48 -9.21
C ASP A 31 11.55 8.80 -8.11
N ALA A 32 11.57 8.03 -7.03
CA ALA A 32 10.62 8.19 -5.93
C ALA A 32 10.72 9.58 -5.26
N GLY A 33 11.89 10.20 -5.24
CA GLY A 33 12.09 11.54 -4.68
C GLY A 33 11.37 12.61 -5.50
N GLU A 34 11.57 12.60 -6.82
CA GLU A 34 10.92 13.54 -7.75
C GLU A 34 9.41 13.38 -7.76
N VAL A 35 8.92 12.13 -7.73
CA VAL A 35 7.48 11.85 -7.65
C VAL A 35 6.89 12.43 -6.36
N LEU A 36 7.54 12.24 -5.22
CA LEU A 36 7.09 12.80 -3.94
C LEU A 36 7.08 14.34 -3.91
N ASP A 37 8.03 14.96 -4.61
CA ASP A 37 8.08 16.41 -4.79
C ASP A 37 6.93 16.91 -5.67
N SER A 38 6.66 16.22 -6.77
CA SER A 38 5.56 16.54 -7.70
C SER A 38 4.19 16.42 -7.03
N LEU A 39 4.02 15.47 -6.09
CA LEU A 39 2.80 15.25 -5.30
C LEU A 39 2.67 16.23 -4.12
N GLY A 40 3.63 17.15 -3.92
CA GLY A 40 3.56 18.16 -2.86
C GLY A 40 3.76 17.62 -1.44
N ILE A 41 4.37 16.45 -1.28
CA ILE A 41 4.69 15.85 0.02
C ILE A 41 6.03 16.42 0.51
N LYS A 42 6.06 17.62 1.11
CA LYS A 42 7.32 18.26 1.52
C LYS A 42 7.96 17.66 2.78
N ARG A 43 7.16 17.23 3.75
CA ARG A 43 7.65 16.77 5.07
C ARG A 43 8.13 15.32 5.04
N TYR A 44 9.34 15.08 5.54
CA TYR A 44 9.95 13.75 5.62
C TYR A 44 9.07 12.72 6.36
N CYS A 45 8.36 13.15 7.41
CA CYS A 45 7.48 12.28 8.19
C CYS A 45 6.29 11.75 7.39
N CYS A 46 5.80 12.52 6.42
CA CYS A 46 4.72 12.08 5.54
C CYS A 46 5.32 11.29 4.34
N ARG A 47 6.56 11.59 3.87
CA ARG A 47 7.28 10.79 2.85
C ARG A 47 7.58 9.36 3.28
N ARG A 48 8.04 9.17 4.52
CA ARG A 48 8.38 7.83 5.03
C ARG A 48 7.18 6.86 5.01
N MET A 49 5.95 7.39 5.04
CA MET A 49 4.74 6.57 5.00
C MET A 49 4.53 5.95 3.62
N LEU A 50 4.95 6.64 2.55
CA LEU A 50 4.87 6.17 1.17
C LEU A 50 6.09 5.29 0.82
N LEU A 51 7.30 5.74 1.20
CA LEU A 51 8.54 5.04 0.85
C LEU A 51 8.69 3.67 1.52
N SER A 52 8.19 3.51 2.75
CA SER A 52 8.33 2.27 3.53
C SER A 52 7.07 1.42 3.53
N HIS A 53 6.08 1.73 2.69
CA HIS A 53 4.87 0.94 2.58
C HIS A 53 5.11 -0.33 1.77
N VAL A 54 4.57 -1.46 2.25
CA VAL A 54 4.64 -2.76 1.57
C VAL A 54 3.23 -3.35 1.54
N GLU A 55 2.71 -3.56 0.34
CA GLU A 55 1.39 -4.17 0.10
C GLU A 55 1.46 -5.69 0.19
N ILE A 56 1.15 -6.22 1.38
CA ILE A 56 1.11 -7.67 1.64
C ILE A 56 -0.32 -8.22 1.52
N ILE A 57 -1.31 -7.35 1.30
CA ILE A 57 -2.72 -7.74 1.34
C ILE A 57 -3.08 -8.73 0.23
N ASP A 58 -2.48 -8.60 -0.95
CA ASP A 58 -2.71 -9.50 -2.09
C ASP A 58 -2.23 -10.94 -1.82
N GLU A 59 -1.15 -11.10 -1.07
CA GLU A 59 -0.67 -12.43 -0.64
C GLU A 59 -1.61 -13.05 0.39
N ILE A 60 -2.08 -12.25 1.34
CA ILE A 60 -2.99 -12.69 2.39
C ILE A 60 -4.35 -13.10 1.81
N LEU A 61 -4.89 -12.32 0.87
CA LEU A 61 -6.17 -12.63 0.21
C LEU A 61 -6.11 -13.98 -0.51
N ARG A 62 -5.04 -14.24 -1.28
CA ARG A 62 -4.82 -15.54 -1.95
C ARG A 62 -4.80 -16.71 -0.97
N PHE A 63 -4.15 -16.54 0.19
CA PHE A 63 -4.12 -17.57 1.22
C PHE A 63 -5.50 -17.89 1.79
N TYR A 64 -6.33 -16.86 2.04
CA TYR A 64 -7.68 -17.07 2.56
C TYR A 64 -8.61 -17.73 1.53
N GLU A 65 -8.53 -17.34 0.26
CA GLU A 65 -9.29 -17.97 -0.84
C GLU A 65 -8.96 -19.46 -0.97
N GLU A 66 -7.68 -19.83 -0.87
CA GLU A 66 -7.26 -21.24 -0.89
C GLU A 66 -7.75 -22.01 0.35
N ALA A 67 -7.74 -21.37 1.52
CA ALA A 67 -8.24 -21.96 2.75
C ALA A 67 -9.76 -22.20 2.70
N GLU A 68 -10.53 -21.29 2.11
CA GLU A 68 -11.97 -21.48 1.85
C GLU A 68 -12.23 -22.64 0.90
N LYS A 69 -11.55 -22.70 -0.25
CA LYS A 69 -11.67 -23.82 -1.20
C LYS A 69 -11.36 -25.18 -0.56
N ARG A 70 -10.36 -25.24 0.33
CA ARG A 70 -10.03 -26.46 1.08
C ARG A 70 -11.12 -26.84 2.10
N LYS A 71 -11.76 -25.87 2.75
CA LYS A 71 -12.90 -26.12 3.65
C LYS A 71 -14.11 -26.62 2.89
N GLU A 72 -14.45 -26.00 1.76
CA GLU A 72 -15.55 -26.40 0.89
C GLU A 72 -15.34 -27.82 0.34
N MET A 73 -14.14 -28.14 -0.15
CA MET A 73 -13.80 -29.51 -0.58
C MET A 73 -13.91 -30.53 0.56
N ARG A 74 -13.54 -30.16 1.79
CA ARG A 74 -13.62 -31.05 2.95
C ARG A 74 -15.05 -31.22 3.46
N GLN A 75 -15.93 -30.23 3.26
CA GLN A 75 -17.35 -30.28 3.63
C GLN A 75 -18.20 -31.08 2.63
N TYR A 76 -17.71 -31.28 1.40
CA TYR A 76 -18.38 -32.07 0.37
C TYR A 76 -18.19 -33.59 0.54
N TYR A 77 -17.21 -34.04 1.34
CA TYR A 77 -17.00 -35.43 1.76
C TYR A 77 -17.57 -35.68 3.16
#